data_AF-A0A2V7BP65-F1
#
_entry.id   AF-A0A2V7BP65-F1
#
_cell.length_a   1.000
_cell.length_b   1.000
_cell.length_c   1.000
_cell.angle_alpha   90.00
_cell.angle_beta   90.00
_cell.angle_gamma   90.00
#
_symmetry.space_group_name_H-M   'P 1'
#
loop_
_entity.id
_entity.type
_entity.pdbx_description
1 polymer ?
#
loop_
_entity_poly.entity_id
_entity_poly.type
_entity_poly.pdbx_seq_one_letter_code
_entity_poly.pdbx_strand_id
1 'polypeptide(L)'
;MDRLTYPRKFLLISVLFGIPLALATYFLFGEINDSLEIARRQVVGLRYLEASQPLFRRIQEHMEEEISPLRGEAGEARRQRQLTEITEAFAVLARVQRELGPILNSAQRFGTVKSNVETLTYELARPGAERAIRMAVAMRDRVKELAVRWEKLGYELDVGVGIAQGYATIGAIGFEGRWDYGAIGTVTNLAARLCGEAKGGQILVSRRVASSA
;
A
#
# COMPACT_ATOMS: atom_id res chain seq x y z
N MET A 1 -20.56 59.92 47.32
CA MET A 1 -21.15 58.98 46.35
C MET A 1 -20.59 57.60 46.64
N ASP A 2 -21.21 56.83 47.54
CA ASP A 2 -20.81 55.44 47.77
C ASP A 2 -22.10 54.64 48.03
N ARG A 3 -22.53 53.84 47.02
CA ARG A 3 -23.90 53.29 46.94
C ARG A 3 -23.94 51.76 46.84
N LEU A 4 -23.00 51.04 47.49
CA LEU A 4 -23.06 49.58 47.57
C LEU A 4 -22.73 49.10 48.99
N THR A 5 -23.63 48.33 49.59
CA THR A 5 -23.41 47.64 50.87
C THR A 5 -22.26 46.64 50.75
N TYR A 6 -21.51 46.41 51.83
CA TYR A 6 -20.41 45.43 51.89
C TYR A 6 -20.70 44.08 51.19
N PRO A 7 -21.86 43.43 51.42
CA PRO A 7 -22.21 42.19 50.70
C PRO A 7 -22.31 42.34 49.17
N ARG A 8 -22.73 43.52 48.66
CA ARG A 8 -22.76 43.79 47.21
C ARG A 8 -21.37 44.02 46.63
N LYS A 9 -20.47 44.66 47.40
CA LYS A 9 -19.05 44.84 47.02
C LYS A 9 -18.34 43.48 46.96
N PHE A 10 -18.58 42.60 47.93
CA PHE A 10 -18.04 41.24 47.93
C PHE A 10 -18.55 40.43 46.73
N LEU A 11 -19.85 40.48 46.44
CA LEU A 11 -20.45 39.79 45.29
C LEU A 11 -19.86 40.27 43.94
N LEU A 12 -19.63 41.57 43.77
CA LEU A 12 -18.98 42.11 42.58
C LEU A 12 -17.55 41.60 42.40
N ILE A 13 -16.77 41.54 43.48
CA ILE A 13 -15.40 41.01 43.45
C ILE A 13 -15.41 39.50 43.16
N SER A 14 -16.29 38.74 43.82
CA SER A 14 -16.46 37.30 43.56
C SER A 14 -16.87 37.01 42.12
N VAL A 15 -17.70 37.85 41.50
CA VAL A 15 -18.08 37.72 40.09
C VAL A 15 -16.92 38.10 39.17
N LEU A 16 -16.23 39.21 39.46
CA LEU A 16 -15.11 39.73 38.67
C LEU A 16 -13.95 38.74 38.58
N PHE A 17 -13.66 37.98 39.64
CA PHE A 17 -12.58 36.99 39.66
C PHE A 17 -13.08 35.55 39.50
N GLY A 18 -14.26 35.21 40.03
CA GLY A 18 -14.81 33.86 40.00
C GLY A 18 -15.25 33.43 38.61
N ILE A 19 -15.87 34.31 37.81
CA ILE A 19 -16.29 33.97 36.45
C ILE A 19 -15.07 33.71 35.54
N PRO A 20 -14.07 34.61 35.45
CA PRO A 20 -12.89 34.35 34.62
C PRO A 20 -12.10 33.12 35.08
N LEU A 21 -11.99 32.88 36.39
CA LEU A 21 -11.32 31.70 36.93
C LEU A 21 -12.08 30.40 36.58
N ALA A 22 -13.41 30.41 36.68
CA ALA A 22 -14.24 29.27 36.29
C ALA A 22 -14.16 28.99 34.79
N LEU A 23 -14.18 30.04 33.95
CA LEU A 23 -14.00 29.92 32.50
C LEU A 23 -12.61 29.40 32.13
N ALA A 24 -11.55 29.94 32.73
CA ALA A 24 -10.19 29.47 32.51
C ALA A 24 -10.02 28.00 32.91
N THR A 25 -10.62 27.61 34.04
CA THR A 25 -10.63 26.21 34.51
C THR A 25 -11.39 25.31 33.54
N TYR A 26 -12.58 25.73 33.09
CA TYR A 26 -13.37 25.00 32.10
C TYR A 26 -12.61 24.79 30.78
N PHE A 27 -11.95 25.83 30.26
CA PHE A 27 -11.14 25.72 29.04
C PHE A 27 -9.93 24.79 29.23
N LEU A 28 -9.23 24.90 30.36
CA LEU A 28 -8.09 24.04 30.67
C LEU A 28 -8.51 22.56 30.73
N PHE A 29 -9.64 22.26 31.39
CA PHE A 29 -10.17 20.90 31.42
C PHE A 29 -10.58 20.40 30.02
N GLY A 30 -11.14 21.27 29.18
CA GLY A 30 -11.44 20.94 27.79
C GLY A 30 -10.19 20.58 26.99
N GLU A 31 -9.16 21.41 27.05
CA GLU A 31 -7.89 21.20 26.33
C GLU A 31 -7.16 19.93 26.81
N ILE A 32 -7.16 19.67 28.12
CA ILE A 32 -6.62 18.44 28.70
C ILE A 32 -7.40 17.22 28.18
N ASN A 33 -8.73 17.28 28.13
CA ASN A 33 -9.55 16.17 27.67
C ASN A 33 -9.34 15.87 26.18
N ASP A 34 -9.25 16.91 25.35
CA ASP A 34 -8.96 16.77 23.92
C ASP A 34 -7.56 16.17 23.69
N SER A 35 -6.56 16.65 24.44
CA SER A 35 -5.20 16.12 24.39
C SER A 35 -5.16 14.65 24.83
N LEU A 36 -5.95 14.28 25.83
CA LEU A 36 -6.05 12.91 26.32
C LEU A 36 -6.75 11.99 25.32
N GLU A 37 -7.76 12.47 24.60
CA GLU A 37 -8.39 11.75 23.49
C GLU A 37 -7.39 11.50 22.35
N ILE A 38 -6.62 12.52 21.97
CA ILE A 38 -5.56 12.38 20.95
C ILE A 38 -4.52 11.36 21.40
N ALA A 39 -4.00 11.47 22.63
CA ALA A 39 -3.01 10.54 23.17
C ALA A 39 -3.55 9.10 23.21
N ARG A 40 -4.81 8.91 23.63
CA ARG A 40 -5.47 7.59 23.59
C ARG A 40 -5.56 7.05 22.17
N ARG A 41 -5.95 7.89 21.19
CA ARG A 41 -5.98 7.49 19.77
C ARG A 41 -4.59 7.14 19.24
N GLN A 42 -3.54 7.84 19.65
CA GLN A 42 -2.17 7.53 19.25
C GLN A 42 -1.71 6.17 19.78
N VAL A 43 -1.95 5.87 21.06
CA VAL A 43 -1.62 4.56 21.65
C VAL A 43 -2.36 3.42 20.95
N VAL A 44 -3.66 3.62 20.67
CA VAL A 44 -4.48 2.65 19.93
C VAL A 44 -3.99 2.52 18.48
N GLY A 45 -3.61 3.63 17.85
CA GLY A 45 -3.06 3.68 16.50
C GLY A 45 -1.73 2.92 16.38
N LEU A 46 -0.85 3.00 17.37
CA LEU A 46 0.40 2.25 17.40
C LEU A 46 0.15 0.74 17.43
N ARG A 47 -0.78 0.26 18.26
CA ARG A 47 -1.18 -1.16 18.27
C ARG A 47 -1.76 -1.61 16.93
N TYR A 48 -2.50 -0.72 16.27
CA TYR A 48 -3.03 -0.98 14.93
C TYR A 48 -1.91 -1.11 13.89
N LEU A 49 -0.91 -0.22 13.94
CA LEU A 49 0.26 -0.26 13.06
C LEU A 49 1.07 -1.53 13.28
N GLU A 50 1.36 -1.88 14.53
CA GLU A 50 2.07 -3.11 14.89
C GLU A 50 1.37 -4.35 14.32
N ALA A 51 0.05 -4.44 14.46
CA ALA A 51 -0.75 -5.54 13.90
C ALA A 51 -0.75 -5.59 12.36
N SER A 52 -0.47 -4.47 11.69
CA SER A 52 -0.39 -4.42 10.23
C SER A 52 0.97 -4.86 9.68
N GLN A 53 2.04 -4.79 10.49
CA GLN A 53 3.40 -5.11 10.04
C GLN A 53 3.56 -6.53 9.47
N PRO A 54 3.00 -7.60 10.09
CA PRO A 54 3.12 -8.95 9.55
C PRO A 54 2.55 -9.06 8.13
N LEU A 55 1.40 -8.43 7.87
CA LEU A 55 0.78 -8.46 6.56
C LEU A 55 1.68 -7.82 5.50
N PHE A 56 2.20 -6.61 5.77
CA PHE A 56 3.10 -5.93 4.85
C PHE A 56 4.38 -6.73 4.60
N ARG A 57 4.96 -7.31 5.66
CA ARG A 57 6.15 -8.16 5.55
C ARG A 57 5.89 -9.39 4.69
N ARG A 58 4.78 -10.11 4.91
CA ARG A 58 4.43 -11.30 4.12
C ARG A 58 4.18 -10.99 2.65
N ILE A 59 3.54 -9.86 2.36
CA ILE A 59 3.36 -9.39 0.98
C ILE A 59 4.72 -9.09 0.33
N GLN A 60 5.63 -8.43 1.05
CA GLN A 60 6.99 -8.14 0.55
C GLN A 60 7.80 -9.42 0.32
N GLU A 61 7.85 -10.32 1.31
CA GLU A 61 8.52 -11.62 1.22
C GLU A 61 8.00 -12.44 0.03
N HIS A 62 6.68 -12.47 -0.20
CA HIS A 62 6.12 -13.14 -1.37
C HIS A 62 6.69 -12.57 -2.68
N MET A 63 6.79 -11.25 -2.80
CA MET A 63 7.31 -10.62 -4.02
C MET A 63 8.79 -10.95 -4.26
N GLU A 64 9.59 -11.04 -3.20
CA GLU A 64 11.00 -11.42 -3.29
C GLU A 64 11.19 -12.90 -3.63
N GLU A 65 10.39 -13.77 -3.00
CA GLU A 65 10.53 -15.21 -3.12
C GLU A 65 10.06 -15.77 -4.47
N GLU A 66 9.15 -15.06 -5.15
CA GLU A 66 8.71 -15.39 -6.50
C GLU A 66 9.83 -15.32 -7.55
N ILE A 67 10.93 -14.63 -7.22
CA ILE A 67 12.14 -14.54 -8.05
C ILE A 67 12.89 -15.90 -8.06
N SER A 68 12.62 -16.78 -7.08
CA SER A 68 13.22 -18.12 -6.99
C SER A 68 12.50 -19.12 -7.93
N PRO A 69 13.18 -19.73 -8.91
CA PRO A 69 12.58 -20.56 -9.94
C PRO A 69 12.33 -21.99 -9.42
N LEU A 70 11.47 -22.14 -8.43
CA LEU A 70 10.94 -23.46 -8.09
C LEU A 70 9.92 -23.87 -9.15
N ARG A 71 10.13 -25.03 -9.77
CA ARG A 71 9.30 -25.57 -10.86
C ARG A 71 8.26 -26.56 -10.33
N GLY A 72 7.14 -26.64 -11.03
CA GLY A 72 6.13 -27.69 -10.84
C GLY A 72 5.45 -27.65 -9.47
N GLU A 73 5.07 -28.82 -8.95
CA GLU A 73 4.30 -28.98 -7.71
C GLU A 73 4.94 -28.31 -6.49
N ALA A 74 6.28 -28.27 -6.41
CA ALA A 74 6.99 -27.61 -5.32
C ALA A 74 6.80 -26.08 -5.33
N GLY A 75 6.75 -25.46 -6.52
CA GLY A 75 6.46 -24.05 -6.68
C GLY A 75 5.01 -23.72 -6.33
N GLU A 76 4.07 -24.58 -6.73
CA GLU A 76 2.65 -24.43 -6.43
C GLU A 76 2.37 -24.57 -4.92
N ALA A 77 2.89 -25.62 -4.28
CA ALA A 77 2.76 -25.83 -2.84
C ALA A 77 3.39 -24.69 -2.02
N ARG A 78 4.51 -24.11 -2.49
CA ARG A 78 5.11 -22.93 -1.84
C ARG A 78 4.19 -21.71 -1.98
N ARG A 79 3.70 -21.41 -3.18
CA ARG A 79 2.80 -20.27 -3.41
C ARG A 79 1.54 -20.39 -2.56
N GLN A 80 0.94 -21.57 -2.51
CA GLN A 80 -0.23 -21.82 -1.68
C GLN A 80 0.05 -21.60 -0.19
N ARG A 81 1.24 -22.00 0.30
CA ARG A 81 1.66 -21.69 1.68
C ARG A 81 1.78 -20.19 1.91
N GLN A 82 2.43 -19.45 1.01
CA GLN A 82 2.59 -17.99 1.15
C GLN A 82 1.24 -17.26 1.12
N LEU A 83 0.32 -17.64 0.24
CA LEU A 83 -1.03 -17.06 0.21
C LEU A 83 -1.81 -17.34 1.49
N THR A 84 -1.61 -18.53 2.08
CA THR A 84 -2.18 -18.89 3.39
C THR A 84 -1.61 -17.98 4.47
N GLU A 85 -0.29 -17.78 4.52
CA GLU A 85 0.36 -16.87 5.48
C GLU A 85 -0.12 -15.41 5.34
N ILE A 86 -0.32 -14.91 4.12
CA ILE A 86 -0.89 -13.58 3.88
C ILE A 86 -2.33 -13.50 4.40
N THR A 87 -3.13 -14.53 4.14
CA THR A 87 -4.53 -14.60 4.59
C THR A 87 -4.62 -14.63 6.11
N GLU A 88 -3.77 -15.40 6.77
CA GLU A 88 -3.66 -15.45 8.23
C GLU A 88 -3.22 -14.11 8.83
N ALA A 89 -2.20 -13.47 8.24
CA ALA A 89 -1.75 -12.15 8.67
C ALA A 89 -2.85 -11.09 8.51
N PHE A 90 -3.62 -11.15 7.42
CA PHE A 90 -4.78 -10.28 7.23
C PHE A 90 -5.89 -10.57 8.25
N ALA A 91 -6.11 -11.83 8.63
CA ALA A 91 -7.10 -12.19 9.65
C ALA A 91 -6.75 -11.61 11.04
N VAL A 92 -5.46 -11.54 11.39
CA VAL A 92 -4.97 -10.86 12.61
C VAL A 92 -5.32 -9.36 12.55
N LEU A 93 -5.02 -8.69 11.43
CA LEU A 93 -5.36 -7.28 11.25
C LEU A 93 -6.88 -7.05 11.30
N ALA A 94 -7.68 -7.95 10.71
CA ALA A 94 -9.13 -7.90 10.73
C ALA A 94 -9.72 -8.04 12.15
N ARG A 95 -9.06 -8.81 13.02
CA ARG A 95 -9.44 -8.88 14.44
C ARG A 95 -9.19 -7.55 15.14
N VAL A 96 -8.02 -6.94 14.94
CA VAL A 96 -7.69 -5.63 15.52
C VAL A 96 -8.62 -4.54 14.99
N GLN A 97 -9.03 -4.61 13.72
CA GLN A 97 -10.04 -3.71 13.16
C GLN A 97 -11.38 -3.79 13.90
N ARG A 98 -11.84 -4.98 14.28
CA ARG A 98 -13.10 -5.12 15.06
C ARG A 98 -12.99 -4.50 16.44
N GLU A 99 -11.83 -4.64 17.09
CA GLU A 99 -11.61 -4.17 18.45
C GLU A 99 -11.34 -2.66 18.51
N LEU A 100 -10.48 -2.14 17.63
CA LEU A 100 -9.94 -0.77 17.70
C LEU A 100 -10.49 0.17 16.62
N GLY A 101 -11.10 -0.38 15.57
CA GLY A 101 -11.54 0.39 14.41
C GLY A 101 -12.58 1.48 14.69
N PRO A 102 -13.56 1.27 15.60
CA PRO A 102 -14.49 2.35 16.00
C PRO A 102 -13.80 3.52 16.69
N ILE A 103 -12.73 3.28 17.47
CA ILE A 103 -11.99 4.34 18.17
C ILE A 103 -11.19 5.20 17.17
N LEU A 104 -10.69 4.56 16.11
CA LEU A 104 -9.87 5.19 15.08
C LEU A 104 -10.65 5.68 13.84
N ASN A 105 -11.96 5.41 13.77
CA ASN A 105 -12.78 5.65 12.57
C ASN A 105 -12.13 5.09 11.28
N SER A 106 -11.59 3.87 11.35
CA SER A 106 -10.76 3.28 10.29
C SER A 106 -11.53 2.39 9.31
N ALA A 107 -12.84 2.20 9.48
CA ALA A 107 -13.63 1.24 8.71
C ALA A 107 -13.49 1.38 7.19
N GLN A 108 -13.55 2.61 6.67
CA GLN A 108 -13.39 2.86 5.24
C GLN A 108 -11.99 2.48 4.74
N ARG A 109 -10.94 2.92 5.45
CA ARG A 109 -9.55 2.62 5.10
C ARG A 109 -9.27 1.13 5.16
N PHE A 110 -9.80 0.44 6.18
CA PHE A 110 -9.71 -1.01 6.26
C PHE A 110 -10.44 -1.69 5.10
N GLY A 111 -11.60 -1.18 4.67
CA GLY A 111 -12.29 -1.65 3.47
C GLY A 111 -11.42 -1.57 2.21
N THR A 112 -10.70 -0.46 2.03
CA THR A 112 -9.72 -0.33 0.93
C THR A 112 -8.60 -1.35 1.04
N VAL A 113 -7.99 -1.50 2.23
CA VAL A 113 -6.92 -2.49 2.45
C VAL A 113 -7.42 -3.90 2.18
N LYS A 114 -8.62 -4.25 2.65
CA LYS A 114 -9.26 -5.54 2.39
C LYS A 114 -9.39 -5.81 0.90
N SER A 115 -10.00 -4.88 0.15
CA SER A 115 -10.17 -5.02 -1.29
C SER A 115 -8.83 -5.15 -2.03
N ASN A 116 -7.81 -4.40 -1.61
CA ASN A 116 -6.48 -4.47 -2.19
C ASN A 116 -5.82 -5.83 -1.90
N VAL A 117 -5.91 -6.33 -0.66
CA VAL A 117 -5.38 -7.65 -0.30
C VAL A 117 -6.09 -8.74 -1.08
N GLU A 118 -7.42 -8.71 -1.18
CA GLU A 118 -8.19 -9.70 -1.97
C GLU A 118 -7.77 -9.70 -3.44
N THR A 119 -7.60 -8.51 -4.03
CA THR A 119 -7.11 -8.36 -5.41
C THR A 119 -5.69 -8.89 -5.56
N LEU A 120 -4.80 -8.53 -4.64
CA LEU A 120 -3.41 -9.00 -4.65
C LEU A 120 -3.36 -10.53 -4.49
N THR A 121 -4.06 -11.13 -3.54
CA THR A 121 -4.08 -12.59 -3.34
C THR A 121 -4.59 -13.31 -4.58
N TYR A 122 -5.62 -12.79 -5.26
CA TYR A 122 -6.11 -13.35 -6.51
C TYR A 122 -5.08 -13.29 -7.64
N GLU A 123 -4.36 -12.18 -7.76
CA GLU A 123 -3.28 -12.07 -8.74
C GLU A 123 -2.12 -12.99 -8.36
N LEU A 124 -1.63 -12.90 -7.12
CA LEU A 124 -0.52 -13.69 -6.59
C LEU A 124 -0.77 -15.21 -6.61
N ALA A 125 -2.01 -15.67 -6.76
CA ALA A 125 -2.32 -17.09 -6.99
C ALA A 125 -1.73 -17.64 -8.30
N ARG A 126 -1.53 -16.79 -9.30
CA ARG A 126 -0.95 -17.19 -10.59
C ARG A 126 0.57 -17.12 -10.57
N PRO A 127 1.29 -17.94 -11.35
CA PRO A 127 2.72 -17.77 -11.56
C PRO A 127 3.05 -16.39 -12.16
N GLY A 128 4.15 -15.76 -11.74
CA GLY A 128 4.55 -14.45 -12.26
C GLY A 128 4.78 -14.40 -13.77
N ALA A 129 5.22 -15.51 -14.38
CA ALA A 129 5.32 -15.64 -15.82
C ALA A 129 3.95 -15.48 -16.51
N GLU A 130 2.91 -16.15 -16.00
CA GLU A 130 1.55 -16.04 -16.51
C GLU A 130 1.02 -14.62 -16.33
N ARG A 131 1.22 -14.01 -15.15
CA ARG A 131 0.81 -12.62 -14.90
C ARG A 131 1.47 -11.65 -15.86
N ALA A 132 2.77 -11.78 -16.09
CA ALA A 132 3.51 -10.92 -17.01
C ALA A 132 3.00 -11.06 -18.46
N ILE A 133 2.72 -12.28 -18.91
CA ILE A 133 2.15 -12.52 -20.25
C ILE A 133 0.76 -11.89 -20.36
N ARG A 134 -0.12 -12.11 -19.37
CA ARG A 134 -1.48 -11.52 -19.36
C ARG A 134 -1.43 -9.99 -19.39
N MET A 135 -0.54 -9.40 -18.60
CA MET A 135 -0.32 -7.95 -18.61
C MET A 135 0.15 -7.46 -19.99
N ALA A 136 1.12 -8.14 -20.59
CA ALA A 136 1.62 -7.79 -21.93
C ALA A 136 0.53 -7.87 -23.01
N VAL A 137 -0.32 -8.90 -22.95
CA VAL A 137 -1.48 -9.05 -23.85
C VAL A 137 -2.46 -7.90 -23.65
N ALA A 138 -2.84 -7.60 -22.41
CA ALA A 138 -3.75 -6.51 -22.09
C ALA A 138 -3.19 -5.14 -22.55
N MET A 139 -1.90 -4.89 -22.34
CA MET A 139 -1.21 -3.68 -22.81
C MET A 139 -1.24 -3.57 -24.33
N ARG A 140 -0.89 -4.65 -25.04
CA ARG A 140 -0.92 -4.70 -26.50
C ARG A 140 -2.33 -4.40 -27.04
N ASP A 141 -3.34 -5.05 -26.48
CA ASP A 141 -4.71 -4.89 -26.94
C ASP A 141 -5.23 -3.47 -26.68
N ARG A 142 -4.88 -2.89 -25.52
CA ARG A 142 -5.18 -1.48 -25.24
C ARG A 142 -4.45 -0.52 -26.18
N VAL A 143 -3.19 -0.80 -26.53
CA VAL A 143 -2.44 0.00 -27.50
C VAL A 143 -3.08 -0.05 -28.88
N LYS A 144 -3.59 -1.22 -29.32
CA LYS A 144 -4.32 -1.33 -30.59
C LYS A 144 -5.56 -0.43 -30.64
N GLU A 145 -6.33 -0.37 -29.55
CA GLU A 145 -7.47 0.55 -29.45
C GLU A 145 -7.05 2.02 -29.54
N LEU A 146 -5.94 2.37 -28.89
CA LEU A 146 -5.39 3.73 -28.91
C LEU A 146 -4.79 4.10 -30.28
N ALA A 147 -4.19 3.13 -30.97
CA ALA A 147 -3.59 3.28 -32.28
C ALA A 147 -4.60 3.80 -33.32
N VAL A 148 -5.87 3.32 -33.27
CA VAL A 148 -6.94 3.84 -34.14
C VAL A 148 -7.15 5.35 -34.00
N ARG A 149 -7.01 5.88 -32.78
CA ARG A 149 -7.11 7.32 -32.53
C ARG A 149 -5.85 8.06 -32.95
N TRP A 150 -4.68 7.47 -32.71
CA TRP A 150 -3.40 8.05 -33.07
C TRP A 150 -3.19 8.14 -34.59
N GLU A 151 -3.66 7.14 -35.33
CA GLU A 151 -3.65 7.11 -36.79
C GLU A 151 -4.44 8.30 -37.37
N LYS A 152 -5.61 8.62 -36.80
CA LYS A 152 -6.41 9.82 -37.17
C LYS A 152 -5.69 11.13 -36.89
N LEU A 153 -4.70 11.12 -36.00
CA LEU A 153 -3.85 12.27 -35.68
C LEU A 153 -2.53 12.25 -36.47
N GLY A 154 -2.34 11.29 -37.39
CA GLY A 154 -1.13 11.15 -38.21
C GLY A 154 0.03 10.43 -37.52
N TYR A 155 -0.21 9.74 -36.40
CA TYR A 155 0.81 8.97 -35.69
C TYR A 155 0.66 7.47 -35.95
N GLU A 156 1.75 6.83 -36.40
CA GLU A 156 1.86 5.38 -36.53
C GLU A 156 2.62 4.85 -35.31
N LEU A 157 1.89 4.44 -34.28
CA LEU A 157 2.45 3.97 -33.01
C LEU A 157 1.94 2.56 -32.70
N ASP A 158 2.84 1.71 -32.20
CA ASP A 158 2.53 0.37 -31.72
C ASP A 158 3.47 0.02 -30.54
N VAL A 159 3.28 -1.15 -29.94
CA VAL A 159 4.07 -1.65 -28.81
C VAL A 159 4.66 -3.03 -29.10
N GLY A 160 5.97 -3.15 -28.91
CA GLY A 160 6.66 -4.43 -28.78
C GLY A 160 6.97 -4.70 -27.32
N VAL A 161 6.82 -5.94 -26.86
CA VAL A 161 7.06 -6.33 -25.46
C VAL A 161 8.06 -7.48 -25.39
N GLY A 162 9.08 -7.34 -24.52
CA GLY A 162 10.02 -8.41 -24.19
C GLY A 162 9.87 -8.88 -22.74
N ILE A 163 9.70 -10.19 -22.52
CA ILE A 163 9.54 -10.78 -21.19
C ILE A 163 10.64 -11.82 -20.94
N ALA A 164 11.39 -11.69 -19.86
CA ALA A 164 12.34 -12.69 -19.42
C ALA A 164 12.20 -12.99 -17.93
N GLN A 165 12.42 -14.24 -17.56
CA GLN A 165 12.47 -14.70 -16.17
C GLN A 165 13.86 -15.26 -15.86
N GLY A 166 14.38 -14.95 -14.68
CA GLY A 166 15.75 -15.22 -14.28
C GLY A 166 16.09 -14.58 -12.94
N TYR A 167 17.32 -14.77 -12.49
CA TYR A 167 17.80 -14.16 -11.26
C TYR A 167 18.23 -12.70 -11.51
N ALA A 168 17.87 -11.82 -10.58
CA ALA A 168 18.32 -10.45 -10.51
C ALA A 168 18.51 -10.05 -9.04
N THR A 169 19.42 -9.11 -8.80
CA THR A 169 19.53 -8.42 -7.52
C THR A 169 18.61 -7.21 -7.56
N ILE A 170 17.73 -7.06 -6.58
CA ILE A 170 16.83 -5.91 -6.47
C ILE A 170 17.22 -5.09 -5.23
N GLY A 171 17.17 -3.77 -5.32
CA GLY A 171 17.44 -2.91 -4.18
C GLY A 171 17.50 -1.44 -4.55
N ALA A 172 17.86 -0.62 -3.57
CA ALA A 172 18.21 0.78 -3.81
C ALA A 172 19.56 0.86 -4.54
N ILE A 173 19.55 1.51 -5.71
CA ILE A 173 20.70 1.70 -6.59
C ILE A 173 20.94 3.20 -6.72
N GLY A 174 22.15 3.68 -6.44
CA GLY A 174 22.49 5.09 -6.57
C GLY A 174 23.53 5.53 -5.54
N PHE A 175 23.53 6.82 -5.25
CA PHE A 175 24.42 7.45 -4.27
C PHE A 175 23.63 8.38 -3.35
N GLU A 176 24.32 8.96 -2.36
CA GLU A 176 23.70 9.83 -1.37
C GLU A 176 22.97 11.02 -2.03
N GLY A 177 21.67 11.15 -1.73
CA GLY A 177 20.79 12.17 -2.33
C GLY A 177 20.11 11.78 -3.66
N ARG A 178 20.50 10.67 -4.31
CA ARG A 178 19.80 10.15 -5.50
C ARG A 178 19.93 8.63 -5.59
N TRP A 179 18.87 7.94 -5.20
CA TRP A 179 18.72 6.49 -5.31
C TRP A 179 17.41 6.14 -6.02
N ASP A 180 17.46 5.10 -6.84
CA ASP A 180 16.32 4.49 -7.51
C ASP A 180 16.19 3.04 -7.02
N TYR A 181 14.96 2.57 -6.76
CA TYR A 181 14.74 1.15 -6.49
C TYR A 181 14.65 0.40 -7.83
N GLY A 182 15.54 -0.55 -8.07
CA GLY A 182 15.63 -1.23 -9.36
C GLY A 182 16.21 -2.64 -9.28
N ALA A 183 16.20 -3.32 -10.43
CA ALA A 183 16.73 -4.67 -10.59
C ALA A 183 17.99 -4.67 -11.47
N ILE A 184 19.04 -5.35 -11.04
CA ILE A 184 20.30 -5.55 -11.77
C ILE A 184 20.51 -7.05 -12.00
N GLY A 185 20.69 -7.45 -13.26
CA GLY A 185 21.02 -8.83 -13.59
C GLY A 185 21.05 -9.10 -15.09
N THR A 186 21.53 -10.27 -15.48
CA THR A 186 21.53 -10.68 -16.90
C THR A 186 20.11 -10.80 -17.46
N VAL A 187 19.13 -11.11 -16.62
CA VAL A 187 17.72 -11.21 -17.00
C VAL A 187 17.13 -9.87 -17.47
N THR A 188 17.53 -8.73 -16.87
CA THR A 188 17.02 -7.41 -17.27
C THR A 188 17.54 -7.02 -18.64
N ASN A 189 18.82 -7.30 -18.91
CA ASN A 189 19.41 -7.14 -20.25
C ASN A 189 18.74 -8.04 -21.29
N LEU A 190 18.40 -9.29 -20.94
CA LEU A 190 17.69 -10.19 -21.84
C LEU A 190 16.28 -9.69 -22.15
N ALA A 191 15.52 -9.24 -21.15
CA ALA A 191 14.20 -8.65 -21.35
C ALA A 191 14.26 -7.43 -22.27
N ALA A 192 15.23 -6.53 -22.05
CA ALA A 192 15.45 -5.35 -22.88
C ALA A 192 15.80 -5.72 -24.33
N ARG A 193 16.67 -6.71 -24.55
CA ARG A 193 17.00 -7.21 -25.90
C ARG A 193 15.78 -7.80 -26.60
N LEU A 194 15.01 -8.64 -25.91
CA LEU A 194 13.75 -9.18 -26.45
C LEU A 194 12.78 -8.05 -26.81
N CYS A 195 12.71 -7.00 -26.00
CA CYS A 195 11.87 -5.85 -26.29
C CYS A 195 12.34 -5.08 -27.53
N GLY A 196 13.65 -4.90 -27.71
CA GLY A 196 14.23 -4.23 -28.87
C GLY A 196 14.04 -5.00 -30.19
N GLU A 197 13.98 -6.33 -30.12
CA GLU A 197 13.71 -7.21 -31.28
C GLU A 197 12.20 -7.36 -31.58
N ALA A 198 11.32 -7.02 -30.63
CA ALA A 198 9.89 -7.16 -30.79
C ALA A 198 9.36 -6.10 -31.76
N LYS A 199 8.75 -6.54 -32.86
CA LYS A 199 8.03 -5.64 -33.78
C LYS A 199 6.71 -5.15 -33.15
N GLY A 200 6.08 -4.16 -33.78
CA GLY A 200 4.75 -3.69 -33.39
C GLY A 200 3.75 -4.84 -33.18
N GLY A 201 3.10 -4.85 -32.02
CA GLY A 201 2.13 -5.85 -31.61
C GLY A 201 2.73 -7.20 -31.17
N GLN A 202 4.04 -7.38 -31.19
CA GLN A 202 4.69 -8.63 -30.81
C GLN A 202 5.03 -8.69 -29.32
N ILE A 203 4.91 -9.89 -28.77
CA ILE A 203 5.34 -10.22 -27.41
C ILE A 203 6.36 -11.34 -27.52
N LEU A 204 7.63 -11.03 -27.25
CA LEU A 204 8.72 -11.99 -27.26
C LEU A 204 9.04 -12.42 -25.83
N VAL A 205 9.14 -13.73 -25.61
CA VAL A 205 9.37 -14.30 -24.29
C VAL A 205 10.63 -15.17 -24.27
N SER A 206 11.36 -15.17 -23.16
CA SER A 206 12.49 -16.07 -22.99
C SER A 206 12.02 -17.53 -22.88
N ARG A 207 12.90 -18.49 -23.21
CA ARG A 207 12.58 -19.93 -23.09
C ARG A 207 12.10 -20.32 -21.69
N ARG A 208 12.60 -19.67 -20.64
CA ARG A 208 12.18 -19.94 -19.26
C ARG A 208 10.73 -19.53 -19.04
N VAL A 209 10.31 -18.38 -19.56
CA VAL A 209 8.92 -17.92 -19.48
C VAL A 209 8.00 -18.87 -20.25
N ALA A 210 8.38 -19.24 -21.48
CA ALA A 210 7.59 -20.14 -22.34
C ALA A 210 7.43 -21.57 -21.78
N SER A 211 8.29 -22.00 -20.85
CA SER A 211 8.22 -23.32 -20.22
C SER A 211 7.58 -23.30 -18.83
N SER A 212 7.18 -22.12 -18.34
CA SER A 212 6.61 -21.91 -17.00
C SER A 212 5.17 -21.40 -17.04
N ALA A 213 4.62 -21.17 -18.24
CA ALA A 213 3.24 -20.79 -18.51
C ALA A 213 2.57 -21.93 -19.27
#